data_AF-A0A0D7P9U4-F1
#
_entry.id   AF-A0A0D7P9U4-F1
#
_cell.length_a   1.000
_cell.length_b   1.000
_cell.length_c   1.000
_cell.angle_alpha   90.00
_cell.angle_beta   90.00
_cell.angle_gamma   90.00
#
_symmetry.space_group_name_H-M   'P 1'
#
loop_
_entity.id
_entity.type
_entity.pdbx_description
1 polymer ?
#
loop_
_entity_poly.entity_id
_entity_poly.type
_entity_poly.pdbx_seq_one_letter_code
_entity_poly.pdbx_strand_id
1 'polypeptide(L)'
;MTASPTRHSAAPLAANDRTNLAASPRVKLSRRRISIDHPDPRAGERLLADALGAVDRDALDGLLSQLAKASAVARRPDQGNLSFMISMLKSIAPKDSLEAMLAAQMVCVHVATMRCACRLACTDDVPQQESLTRALTRLARTYAAQMEALSRHRSNGACAITVRNLSVQDGGKAVVGNFTQHASLIAAQPGLTDAAAVTA
;
A
#
# COMPACT_ATOMS: atom_id res chain seq x y z
N MET A 1 31.78 39.53 15.47
CA MET A 1 30.39 39.48 14.96
C MET A 1 30.29 38.25 14.05
N THR A 2 29.86 37.12 14.62
CA THR A 2 29.80 35.81 13.94
C THR A 2 28.35 35.49 13.62
N ALA A 3 28.04 35.31 12.34
CA ALA A 3 26.69 35.02 11.84
C ALA A 3 26.25 33.60 12.25
N SER A 4 25.05 33.50 12.82
CA SER A 4 24.40 32.24 13.19
C SER A 4 23.89 31.49 11.94
N PRO A 5 23.86 30.14 11.94
CA PRO A 5 23.35 29.37 10.81
C PRO A 5 21.82 29.35 10.84
N THR A 6 21.23 29.65 9.68
CA THR A 6 19.80 29.59 9.39
C THR A 6 19.27 28.17 9.59
N ARG A 7 18.24 28.03 10.44
CA ARG A 7 17.50 26.76 10.62
C ARG A 7 16.63 26.52 9.39
N HIS A 8 16.85 25.42 8.68
CA HIS A 8 15.95 24.95 7.65
C HIS A 8 14.60 24.59 8.27
N SER A 9 13.57 25.37 7.92
CA SER A 9 12.18 25.12 8.24
C SER A 9 11.73 23.82 7.56
N ALA A 10 11.44 22.79 8.35
CA ALA A 10 10.77 21.60 7.84
C ALA A 10 9.40 21.98 7.29
N ALA A 11 9.17 21.75 5.99
CA ALA A 11 7.88 21.92 5.36
C ALA A 11 6.82 21.05 6.08
N PRO A 12 5.57 21.52 6.25
CA PRO A 12 4.53 20.72 6.88
C PRO A 12 4.19 19.53 5.99
N LEU A 13 4.15 18.32 6.58
CA LEU A 13 3.54 17.14 5.97
C LEU A 13 2.09 17.49 5.59
N ALA A 14 1.87 17.72 4.29
CA ALA A 14 0.58 17.90 3.61
C ALA A 14 -0.52 18.62 4.42
N ALA A 15 -0.60 19.94 4.27
CA ALA A 15 -1.80 20.69 4.60
C ALA A 15 -2.94 20.28 3.64
N ASN A 16 -3.71 19.25 4.00
CA ASN A 16 -5.01 19.03 3.39
C ASN A 16 -5.99 20.09 3.91
N ASP A 17 -6.74 20.67 2.97
CA ASP A 17 -7.69 21.77 3.12
C ASP A 17 -8.54 21.71 4.40
N ARG A 18 -8.51 22.82 5.15
CA ARG A 18 -9.18 22.99 6.45
C ARG A 18 -10.68 23.31 6.36
N THR A 19 -11.34 23.10 5.22
CA THR A 19 -12.69 23.63 4.99
C THR A 19 -13.80 22.59 4.87
N ASN A 20 -13.55 21.30 5.17
CA ASN A 20 -14.63 20.33 5.37
C ASN A 20 -14.24 19.13 6.25
N LEU A 21 -13.69 19.38 7.46
CA LEU A 21 -13.47 18.31 8.44
C LEU A 21 -14.80 17.80 9.01
N ALA A 22 -15.46 16.89 8.29
CA ALA A 22 -16.02 15.74 9.01
C ALA A 22 -14.86 15.17 9.83
N ALA A 23 -14.91 15.34 11.16
CA ALA A 23 -13.78 15.08 12.04
C ALA A 23 -13.23 13.69 11.72
N SER A 24 -12.02 13.58 11.17
CA SER A 24 -11.49 12.25 10.81
C SER A 24 -11.47 11.36 12.06
N PRO A 25 -12.09 10.17 12.04
CA PRO A 25 -12.21 9.34 13.23
C PRO A 25 -10.82 9.00 13.74
N ARG A 26 -10.59 9.29 15.03
CA ARG A 26 -9.33 9.00 15.72
C ARG A 26 -9.55 7.88 16.70
N VAL A 27 -8.63 6.92 16.74
CA VAL A 27 -8.70 5.83 17.72
C VAL A 27 -7.91 6.21 18.96
N LYS A 28 -8.54 6.13 20.12
CA LYS A 28 -7.93 6.36 21.43
C LYS A 28 -7.89 5.07 22.24
N LEU A 29 -6.76 4.85 22.91
CA LEU A 29 -6.56 3.81 23.91
C LEU A 29 -6.86 4.41 25.28
N SER A 30 -7.82 3.78 25.96
CA SER A 30 -8.02 3.93 27.40
C SER A 30 -7.50 2.65 28.09
N ARG A 31 -7.37 2.68 29.43
CA ARG A 31 -6.70 1.60 30.23
C ARG A 31 -7.06 0.17 29.83
N ARG A 32 -8.26 -0.09 29.29
CA ARG A 32 -8.69 -1.42 28.81
C ARG A 32 -9.61 -1.39 27.58
N ARG A 33 -9.79 -0.25 26.92
CA ARG A 33 -10.76 -0.13 25.81
C ARG A 33 -10.22 0.74 24.69
N ILE A 34 -10.57 0.35 23.47
CA ILE A 34 -10.41 1.16 22.27
C ILE A 34 -11.69 1.99 22.12
N SER A 35 -11.55 3.28 21.88
CA SER A 35 -12.68 4.18 21.62
C SER A 35 -12.42 5.00 20.36
N ILE A 36 -13.45 5.17 19.54
CA ILE A 36 -13.40 6.03 18.35
C ILE A 36 -13.85 7.44 18.76
N ASP A 37 -12.96 8.40 18.60
CA ASP A 37 -13.15 9.81 18.87
C ASP A 37 -13.73 10.49 17.64
N HIS A 38 -15.04 10.76 17.68
CA HIS A 38 -15.81 11.44 16.64
C HIS A 38 -17.06 12.11 17.25
N PRO A 39 -17.47 13.33 16.83
CA PRO A 39 -18.67 14.00 17.34
C PRO A 39 -19.96 13.18 17.18
N ASP A 40 -20.10 12.46 16.07
CA ASP A 40 -21.13 11.43 15.87
C ASP A 40 -20.49 10.03 15.94
N PRO A 41 -20.72 9.24 17.00
CA PRO A 41 -20.13 7.91 17.17
C PRO A 41 -20.44 6.95 16.01
N ARG A 42 -21.66 6.99 15.45
CA ARG A 42 -22.06 6.08 14.38
C ARG A 42 -21.40 6.47 13.06
N ALA A 43 -21.28 7.77 12.79
CA ALA A 43 -20.51 8.23 11.63
C ALA A 43 -19.03 7.91 11.77
N GLY A 44 -18.45 8.06 12.97
CA GLY A 44 -17.06 7.71 13.23
C GLY A 44 -16.76 6.23 13.00
N GLU A 45 -17.63 5.33 13.48
CA GLU A 45 -17.55 3.89 13.24
C GLU A 45 -17.60 3.57 11.74
N ARG A 46 -18.56 4.14 10.98
CA ARG A 46 -18.69 3.92 9.53
C ARG A 46 -17.48 4.43 8.76
N LEU A 47 -17.07 5.68 9.00
CA LEU A 47 -15.91 6.28 8.33
C LEU A 47 -14.61 5.49 8.59
N LEU A 48 -14.47 4.92 9.79
CA LEU A 48 -13.32 4.10 10.11
C LEU A 48 -13.42 2.70 9.50
N ALA A 49 -14.60 2.07 9.52
CA ALA A 49 -14.83 0.79 8.85
C ALA A 49 -14.50 0.88 7.36
N ASP A 50 -15.05 1.89 6.67
CA ASP A 50 -14.79 2.14 5.24
C ASP A 50 -13.29 2.33 4.98
N ALA A 51 -12.61 3.14 5.80
CA ALA A 51 -11.18 3.42 5.61
C ALA A 51 -10.26 2.21 5.91
N LEU A 52 -10.73 1.25 6.70
CA LEU A 52 -9.98 0.05 7.07
C LEU A 52 -10.42 -1.19 6.27
N GLY A 53 -11.42 -1.09 5.39
CA GLY A 53 -11.97 -2.21 4.63
C GLY A 53 -12.73 -3.22 5.49
N ALA A 54 -13.28 -2.77 6.62
CA ALA A 54 -14.10 -3.61 7.50
C ALA A 54 -15.54 -3.66 6.99
N VAL A 55 -16.08 -4.86 6.80
CA VAL A 55 -17.43 -5.06 6.24
C VAL A 55 -18.55 -4.86 7.25
N ASP A 56 -18.24 -5.00 8.53
CA ASP A 56 -19.18 -4.84 9.63
C ASP A 56 -18.46 -4.39 10.91
N ARG A 57 -19.25 -4.22 11.97
CA ARG A 57 -18.75 -3.76 13.27
C ARG A 57 -17.81 -4.77 13.92
N ASP A 58 -18.05 -6.07 13.76
CA ASP A 58 -17.26 -7.12 14.38
C ASP A 58 -15.90 -7.25 13.71
N ALA A 59 -15.84 -7.11 12.39
CA ALA A 59 -14.61 -7.00 11.61
C ALA A 59 -13.81 -5.76 12.01
N LEU A 60 -14.46 -4.61 12.19
CA LEU A 60 -13.81 -3.38 12.65
C LEU A 60 -13.22 -3.55 14.05
N ASP A 61 -13.99 -4.06 15.02
CA ASP A 61 -13.51 -4.29 16.38
C ASP A 61 -12.37 -5.31 16.42
N GLY A 62 -12.50 -6.40 15.65
CA GLY A 62 -11.48 -7.42 15.48
C GLY A 62 -10.16 -6.85 14.96
N LEU A 63 -10.20 -6.07 13.88
CA LEU A 63 -9.03 -5.42 13.30
C LEU A 63 -8.38 -4.44 14.29
N LEU A 64 -9.17 -3.57 14.93
CA LEU A 64 -8.67 -2.61 15.92
C LEU A 64 -8.03 -3.32 17.13
N SER A 65 -8.64 -4.40 17.61
CA SER A 65 -8.13 -5.23 18.70
C SER A 65 -6.80 -5.90 18.34
N GLN A 66 -6.67 -6.44 17.13
CA GLN A 66 -5.43 -7.03 16.63
C GLN A 66 -4.32 -5.98 16.51
N LEU A 67 -4.61 -4.82 15.92
CA LEU A 67 -3.65 -3.72 15.80
C LEU A 67 -3.23 -3.18 17.17
N ALA A 68 -4.15 -3.04 18.13
CA ALA A 68 -3.83 -2.59 19.48
C ALA A 68 -2.91 -3.57 20.22
N LYS A 69 -3.09 -4.88 20.02
CA LYS A 69 -2.19 -5.90 20.56
C LYS A 69 -0.81 -5.83 19.90
N ALA A 70 -0.77 -5.68 18.58
CA ALA A 70 0.49 -5.57 17.83
C ALA A 70 1.24 -4.25 18.11
N SER A 71 0.51 -3.19 18.48
CA SER A 71 1.11 -1.89 18.81
C SER A 71 1.93 -1.92 20.11
N ALA A 72 1.81 -2.98 20.92
CA ALA A 72 2.35 -3.03 22.26
C ALA A 72 3.87 -2.81 22.35
N VAL A 73 4.28 -1.96 23.29
CA VAL A 73 5.67 -1.71 23.68
C VAL A 73 5.78 -2.04 25.17
N ALA A 74 6.84 -2.72 25.60
CA ALA A 74 7.01 -3.16 26.99
C ALA A 74 5.75 -3.86 27.57
N ARG A 75 5.13 -4.74 26.76
CA ARG A 75 3.92 -5.52 27.09
C ARG A 75 2.64 -4.70 27.31
N ARG A 76 2.58 -3.44 26.89
CA ARG A 76 1.37 -2.61 26.94
C ARG A 76 1.07 -1.99 25.58
N PRO A 77 -0.20 -1.98 25.12
CA PRO A 77 -0.60 -1.24 23.92
C PRO A 77 -0.10 0.20 23.97
N ASP A 78 0.55 0.64 22.89
CA ASP A 78 1.06 2.00 22.76
C ASP A 78 0.15 2.81 21.82
N GLN A 79 -0.25 4.01 22.26
CA GLN A 79 -1.16 4.90 21.53
C GLN A 79 -0.52 5.44 20.25
N GLY A 80 0.75 5.84 20.32
CA GLY A 80 1.46 6.40 19.16
C GLY A 80 1.59 5.35 18.07
N ASN A 81 2.04 4.15 18.44
CA ASN A 81 2.21 3.04 17.53
C ASN A 81 0.87 2.53 16.97
N LEU A 82 -0.20 2.48 17.78
CA LEU A 82 -1.54 2.14 17.25
C LEU A 82 -2.01 3.17 16.22
N SER A 83 -1.84 4.46 16.52
CA SER A 83 -2.22 5.55 15.61
C SER A 83 -1.43 5.46 14.30
N PHE A 84 -0.12 5.17 14.37
CA PHE A 84 0.71 4.92 13.21
C PHE A 84 0.20 3.73 12.38
N MET A 85 -0.05 2.59 13.02
CA MET A 85 -0.50 1.38 12.33
C MET A 85 -1.85 1.58 11.62
N ILE A 86 -2.80 2.25 12.28
CA ILE A 86 -4.08 2.62 11.67
C ILE A 86 -3.87 3.57 10.49
N SER A 87 -2.99 4.57 10.63
CA SER A 87 -2.68 5.50 9.54
C SER A 87 -2.09 4.77 8.32
N MET A 88 -1.20 3.81 8.53
CA MET A 88 -0.61 3.01 7.46
C MET A 88 -1.66 2.10 6.81
N LEU A 89 -2.51 1.44 7.59
CA LEU A 89 -3.60 0.60 7.06
C LEU A 89 -4.56 1.43 6.19
N LYS A 90 -4.97 2.61 6.67
CA LYS A 90 -5.77 3.57 5.87
C LYS A 90 -5.08 3.97 4.57
N SER A 91 -3.76 4.20 4.62
CA SER A 91 -2.98 4.58 3.43
C SER A 91 -2.85 3.46 2.40
N ILE A 92 -2.93 2.19 2.80
CA ILE A 92 -2.96 1.05 1.87
C ILE A 92 -4.29 1.00 1.11
N ALA A 93 -5.35 1.60 1.69
CA ALA A 93 -6.70 1.69 1.13
C ALA A 93 -7.23 0.30 0.70
N PRO A 94 -7.42 -0.63 1.66
CA PRO A 94 -7.96 -1.95 1.36
C PRO A 94 -9.35 -1.85 0.73
N LYS A 95 -9.55 -2.59 -0.37
CA LYS A 95 -10.81 -2.56 -1.15
C LYS A 95 -11.87 -3.55 -0.68
N ASP A 96 -11.45 -4.57 0.06
CA ASP A 96 -12.29 -5.65 0.55
C ASP A 96 -11.69 -6.24 1.85
N SER A 97 -12.39 -7.21 2.45
CA SER A 97 -11.95 -7.82 3.71
C SER A 97 -10.64 -8.60 3.60
N LEU A 98 -10.33 -9.18 2.45
CA LEU A 98 -9.08 -9.92 2.24
C LEU A 98 -7.91 -8.93 2.18
N GLU A 99 -8.06 -7.83 1.43
CA GLU A 99 -7.09 -6.74 1.44
C GLU A 99 -6.94 -6.15 2.84
N ALA A 100 -8.02 -5.97 3.60
CA ALA A 100 -7.96 -5.43 4.97
C ALA A 100 -7.12 -6.32 5.90
N MET A 101 -7.34 -7.63 5.86
CA MET A 101 -6.55 -8.59 6.64
C MET A 101 -5.08 -8.61 6.21
N LEU A 102 -4.82 -8.66 4.89
CA LEU A 102 -3.46 -8.69 4.35
C LEU A 102 -2.72 -7.38 4.70
N ALA A 103 -3.36 -6.23 4.53
CA ALA A 103 -2.79 -4.93 4.83
C ALA A 103 -2.51 -4.78 6.33
N ALA A 104 -3.42 -5.23 7.21
CA ALA A 104 -3.18 -5.25 8.66
C ALA A 104 -1.95 -6.11 9.00
N GLN A 105 -1.81 -7.29 8.38
CA GLN A 105 -0.64 -8.15 8.54
C GLN A 105 0.64 -7.45 8.04
N MET A 106 0.62 -6.79 6.87
CA MET A 106 1.76 -6.07 6.31
C MET A 106 2.24 -4.95 7.26
N VAL A 107 1.31 -4.18 7.83
CA VAL A 107 1.63 -3.14 8.82
C VAL A 107 2.28 -3.76 10.06
N CYS A 108 1.76 -4.89 10.56
CA CYS A 108 2.33 -5.60 11.70
C CYS A 108 3.75 -6.13 11.40
N VAL A 109 3.95 -6.70 10.21
CA VAL A 109 5.26 -7.20 9.74
C VAL A 109 6.25 -6.05 9.64
N HIS A 110 5.85 -4.90 9.12
CA HIS A 110 6.70 -3.72 9.05
C HIS A 110 7.14 -3.26 10.46
N VAL A 111 6.20 -3.11 11.40
CA VAL A 111 6.50 -2.73 12.79
C VAL A 111 7.44 -3.75 13.45
N ALA A 112 7.20 -5.05 13.28
CA ALA A 112 8.07 -6.10 13.80
C ALA A 112 9.49 -6.03 13.20
N THR A 113 9.59 -5.77 11.89
CA THR A 113 10.88 -5.61 11.19
C THR A 113 11.67 -4.45 11.76
N MET A 114 11.04 -3.28 11.95
CA MET A 114 11.71 -2.10 12.51
C MET A 114 12.15 -2.31 13.97
N ARG A 115 11.37 -3.07 14.76
CA ARG A 115 11.75 -3.47 16.12
C ARG A 115 12.94 -4.42 16.13
N CYS A 116 12.98 -5.40 15.23
CA CYS A 116 14.14 -6.29 15.08
C CYS A 116 15.39 -5.50 14.71
N ALA A 117 15.29 -4.55 13.77
CA ALA A 117 16.40 -3.70 13.36
C ALA A 117 16.91 -2.83 14.52
N CYS A 118 16.02 -2.19 15.27
CA CYS A 118 16.38 -1.40 16.44
C CYS A 118 17.08 -2.24 17.52
N ARG A 119 16.53 -3.42 17.84
CA ARG A 119 17.16 -4.33 18.83
C ARG A 119 18.53 -4.82 18.36
N LEU A 120 18.68 -5.09 17.06
CA LEU A 120 19.95 -5.52 16.48
C LEU A 120 21.02 -4.43 16.61
N ALA A 121 20.64 -3.17 16.42
CA ALA A 121 21.55 -2.03 16.55
C ALA A 121 21.99 -1.74 18.01
N CYS A 122 21.31 -2.31 19.00
CA CYS A 122 21.56 -2.04 20.43
C CYS A 122 22.13 -3.24 21.20
N THR A 123 22.42 -4.36 20.54
CA THR A 123 22.93 -5.58 21.20
C THR A 123 24.34 -5.90 20.74
N ASP A 124 25.23 -6.19 21.69
CA ASP A 124 26.59 -6.69 21.44
C ASP A 124 26.69 -8.22 21.59
N ASP A 125 25.63 -8.86 22.07
CA ASP A 125 25.56 -10.31 22.21
C ASP A 125 25.40 -11.02 20.84
N VAL A 126 26.43 -11.72 20.40
CA VAL A 126 26.51 -12.36 19.07
C VAL A 126 25.35 -13.35 18.82
N PRO A 127 24.98 -14.26 19.75
CA PRO A 127 23.80 -15.11 19.58
C PRO A 127 22.51 -14.32 19.35
N GLN A 128 22.29 -13.23 20.09
CA GLN A 128 21.14 -12.35 19.87
C GLN A 128 21.20 -11.63 18.52
N GLN A 129 22.36 -11.15 18.10
CA GLN A 129 22.54 -10.52 16.79
C GLN A 129 22.18 -11.49 15.66
N GLU A 130 22.63 -12.74 15.73
CA GLU A 130 22.33 -13.76 14.72
C GLU A 130 20.82 -14.06 14.68
N SER A 131 20.20 -14.25 15.85
CA SER A 131 18.76 -14.51 15.97
C SER A 131 17.91 -13.36 15.39
N LEU A 132 18.25 -12.11 15.73
CA LEU A 132 17.57 -10.92 15.23
C LEU A 132 17.76 -10.73 13.73
N THR A 133 18.97 -10.97 13.21
CA THR A 133 19.27 -10.92 11.77
C THR A 133 18.42 -11.95 11.01
N ARG A 134 18.35 -13.19 11.50
CA ARG A 134 17.50 -14.24 10.90
C ARG A 134 16.01 -13.89 10.96
N ALA A 135 15.53 -13.27 12.03
CA ALA A 135 14.15 -12.79 12.14
C ALA A 135 13.86 -11.67 11.14
N LEU A 136 14.73 -10.66 11.07
CA LEU A 136 14.63 -9.53 10.16
C LEU A 136 14.58 -10.00 8.69
N THR A 137 15.50 -10.88 8.27
CA THR A 137 15.53 -11.42 6.91
C THR A 137 14.27 -12.22 6.56
N ARG A 138 13.69 -12.95 7.53
CA ARG A 138 12.41 -13.65 7.31
C ARG A 138 11.25 -12.68 7.13
N LEU A 139 11.12 -11.69 8.00
CA LEU A 139 10.05 -10.70 7.94
C LEU A 139 10.16 -9.85 6.66
N ALA A 140 11.36 -9.45 6.25
CA ALA A 140 11.59 -8.70 5.01
C ALA A 140 11.14 -9.50 3.76
N ARG A 141 11.48 -10.80 3.69
CA ARG A 141 11.00 -11.68 2.61
C ARG A 141 9.48 -11.85 2.63
N THR A 142 8.89 -12.01 3.82
CA THR A 142 7.42 -12.05 3.96
C THR A 142 6.78 -10.76 3.45
N TYR A 143 7.33 -9.59 3.80
CA TYR A 143 6.80 -8.31 3.35
C TYR A 143 6.84 -8.19 1.82
N ALA A 144 7.94 -8.60 1.17
CA ALA A 144 8.04 -8.63 -0.29
C ALA A 144 6.97 -9.55 -0.92
N ALA A 145 6.79 -10.76 -0.37
CA ALA A 145 5.76 -11.69 -0.85
C ALA A 145 4.33 -11.14 -0.67
N GLN A 146 4.07 -10.42 0.43
CA GLN A 146 2.78 -9.78 0.66
C GLN A 146 2.52 -8.62 -0.32
N MET A 147 3.54 -7.82 -0.63
CA MET A 147 3.45 -6.76 -1.65
C MET A 147 3.10 -7.34 -3.02
N GLU A 148 3.74 -8.45 -3.42
CA GLU A 148 3.40 -9.13 -4.66
C GLU A 148 1.98 -9.73 -4.64
N ALA A 149 1.58 -10.36 -3.53
CA ALA A 149 0.25 -10.92 -3.38
C ALA A 149 -0.84 -9.83 -3.50
N LEU A 150 -0.65 -8.69 -2.85
CA LEU A 150 -1.55 -7.54 -2.96
C LEU A 150 -1.59 -6.99 -4.40
N SER A 151 -0.43 -6.86 -5.05
CA SER A 151 -0.34 -6.41 -6.44
C SER A 151 -1.09 -7.35 -7.39
N ARG A 152 -0.91 -8.67 -7.25
CA ARG A 152 -1.63 -9.69 -8.03
C ARG A 152 -3.13 -9.66 -7.77
N HIS A 153 -3.55 -9.58 -6.49
CA HIS A 153 -4.97 -9.48 -6.14
C HIS A 153 -5.63 -8.28 -6.81
N ARG A 154 -4.95 -7.12 -6.84
CA ARG A 154 -5.43 -5.90 -7.48
C ARG A 154 -5.40 -5.94 -9.01
N SER A 155 -4.46 -6.68 -9.61
CA SER A 155 -4.32 -6.79 -11.07
C SER A 155 -5.17 -7.89 -11.70
N ASN A 156 -5.66 -8.86 -10.91
CA ASN A 156 -6.54 -9.93 -11.40
C ASN A 156 -7.86 -9.43 -12.03
N GLY A 157 -8.24 -8.15 -11.82
CA GLY A 157 -9.35 -7.51 -12.53
C GLY A 157 -9.00 -6.88 -13.89
N ALA A 158 -7.71 -6.73 -14.22
CA ALA A 158 -7.24 -6.04 -15.42
C ALA A 158 -6.88 -6.96 -16.60
N CYS A 159 -6.75 -8.27 -16.37
CA CYS A 159 -6.49 -9.22 -17.45
C CYS A 159 -7.81 -9.75 -18.01
N ALA A 160 -8.54 -8.90 -18.74
CA ALA A 160 -9.63 -9.35 -19.59
C ALA A 160 -9.02 -10.18 -20.74
N ILE A 161 -8.90 -11.49 -20.54
CA ILE A 161 -8.55 -12.43 -21.62
C ILE A 161 -9.69 -12.36 -22.63
N THR A 162 -9.54 -11.52 -23.65
CA THR A 162 -10.49 -11.44 -24.77
C THR A 162 -10.18 -12.57 -25.72
N VAL A 163 -10.89 -13.69 -25.59
CA VAL A 163 -10.78 -14.81 -26.53
C VAL A 163 -11.44 -14.38 -27.84
N ARG A 164 -10.62 -14.04 -28.84
CA ARG A 164 -11.07 -13.83 -30.21
C ARG A 164 -10.64 -15.04 -31.03
N ASN A 165 -11.62 -15.83 -31.48
CA ASN A 165 -11.35 -16.88 -32.46
C ASN A 165 -10.92 -16.20 -33.77
N LEU A 166 -9.68 -16.42 -34.18
CA LEU A 166 -9.15 -15.96 -35.46
C LEU A 166 -9.09 -17.18 -36.39
N SER A 167 -9.82 -17.15 -37.50
CA SER A 167 -9.68 -18.17 -38.55
C SER A 167 -8.41 -17.88 -39.33
N VAL A 168 -7.46 -18.80 -39.29
CA VAL A 168 -6.27 -18.75 -40.15
C VAL A 168 -6.63 -19.48 -41.44
N GLN A 169 -6.53 -18.79 -42.58
CA GLN A 169 -6.74 -19.40 -43.90
C GLN A 169 -5.60 -20.39 -44.22
N ASP A 170 -5.84 -21.33 -45.14
CA ASP A 170 -4.82 -22.29 -45.57
C ASP A 170 -3.53 -21.56 -46.00
N GLY A 171 -2.43 -21.88 -45.32
CA GLY A 171 -1.12 -21.26 -45.53
C GLY A 171 -0.78 -20.07 -44.62
N GLY A 172 -1.72 -19.57 -43.81
CA GLY A 172 -1.45 -18.53 -42.81
C GLY A 172 -0.69 -19.05 -41.59
N LYS A 173 0.22 -18.25 -41.02
CA LYS A 173 0.92 -18.57 -39.77
C LYS A 173 0.53 -17.56 -38.69
N ALA A 174 -0.03 -18.04 -37.59
CA ALA A 174 -0.26 -17.23 -36.41
C ALA A 174 1.00 -17.22 -35.53
N VAL A 175 1.43 -16.04 -35.07
CA VAL A 175 2.51 -15.88 -34.10
C VAL A 175 1.90 -15.47 -32.77
N VAL A 176 2.21 -16.21 -31.71
CA VAL A 176 1.80 -15.89 -30.34
C VAL A 176 3.02 -15.36 -29.58
N GLY A 177 2.92 -14.17 -29.01
CA GLY A 177 4.03 -13.53 -28.28
C GLY A 177 3.58 -12.26 -27.57
N ASN A 178 4.39 -11.81 -26.61
CA ASN A 178 4.15 -10.56 -25.89
C ASN A 178 4.72 -9.39 -26.72
N PHE A 179 3.85 -8.59 -27.33
CA PHE A 179 4.26 -7.46 -28.17
C PHE A 179 4.11 -6.14 -27.40
N THR A 180 5.23 -5.50 -27.06
CA THR A 180 5.26 -4.11 -26.58
C THR A 180 5.40 -3.18 -27.78
N GLN A 181 4.31 -2.52 -28.19
CA GLN A 181 4.37 -1.48 -29.21
C GLN A 181 4.97 -0.20 -28.62
N HIS A 182 6.20 0.13 -29.01
CA HIS A 182 6.73 1.48 -28.82
C HIS A 182 6.09 2.39 -29.87
N ALA A 183 5.23 3.30 -29.43
CA ALA A 183 4.64 4.32 -30.28
C ALA A 183 5.71 5.37 -30.65
N SER A 184 6.48 5.08 -31.71
CA SER A 184 7.37 6.06 -32.33
C SER A 184 6.56 6.95 -33.26
N LEU A 185 6.62 8.26 -33.01
CA LEU A 185 6.06 9.34 -33.82
C LEU A 185 6.30 9.14 -35.32
N ILE A 186 5.24 8.91 -36.10
CA ILE A 186 5.30 9.04 -37.56
C ILE A 186 5.24 10.55 -37.86
N ALA A 187 6.41 11.17 -38.02
CA ALA A 187 6.51 12.42 -38.75
C ALA A 187 6.17 12.13 -40.22
N ALA A 188 5.03 12.61 -40.69
CA ALA A 188 4.69 12.58 -42.10
C ALA A 188 5.66 13.48 -42.87
N GLN A 189 6.45 12.92 -43.78
CA GLN A 189 7.04 13.70 -44.87
C GLN A 189 6.04 13.73 -46.03
N PRO A 190 5.52 14.91 -46.43
CA PRO A 190 4.66 15.03 -47.59
C PRO A 190 5.51 15.17 -48.85
N GLY A 191 5.21 14.34 -49.85
CA GLY A 191 5.62 14.58 -51.23
C GLY A 191 6.20 13.34 -51.90
N LEU A 192 5.34 12.54 -52.53
CA LEU A 192 5.62 11.78 -53.76
C LEU A 192 4.29 11.18 -54.28
N THR A 193 3.55 12.02 -55.00
CA THR A 193 2.50 11.69 -55.99
C THR A 193 2.88 12.57 -57.19
N ASP A 194 2.91 12.18 -58.46
CA ASP A 194 2.25 11.13 -59.21
C ASP A 194 2.93 11.13 -60.61
N ALA A 195 2.97 10.00 -61.32
CA ALA A 195 3.07 9.95 -62.79
C ALA A 195 3.14 8.48 -63.27
N ALA A 196 1.98 7.82 -63.30
CA ALA A 196 1.75 6.72 -64.22
C ALA A 196 1.25 7.26 -65.58
N ALA A 197 1.55 6.49 -66.63
CA ALA A 197 0.96 6.48 -67.98
C ALA A 197 1.57 7.38 -69.07
N VAL A 198 2.30 6.73 -70.00
CA VAL A 198 2.10 6.93 -71.45
C VAL A 198 2.20 5.57 -72.14
N THR A 199 1.08 5.15 -72.74
CA THR A 199 0.92 4.07 -73.71
C THR A 199 1.35 4.52 -75.12
N ALA A 200 2.13 3.69 -75.82
CA ALA A 200 2.00 3.34 -77.24
C ALA A 200 2.95 2.17 -77.54
#